data_AF-A0A6S7G8N7-F1
#
_entry.id   AF-A0A6S7G8N7-F1
#
_cell.length_a   1.000
_cell.length_b   1.000
_cell.length_c   1.000
_cell.angle_alpha   90.00
_cell.angle_beta   90.00
_cell.angle_gamma   90.00
#
_symmetry.space_group_name_H-M   'P 1'
#
loop_
_entity.id
_entity.type
_entity.pdbx_description
1 polymer ?
#
loop_
_entity_poly.entity_id
_entity_poly.type
_entity_poly.pdbx_seq_one_letter_code
_entity_poly.pdbx_strand_id
1 'polypeptide(L)'
;MDRNIFSKFQLHLVMYNLSSKYLDANFENNFEEINSLATEERKETIVIGDLNCNYLNNGDHKSIKRILQLHGFKQIIKQPTRITPRSRSLIDIICTTHESRIPEHIVIANSISDHDLTGITRKMNCLKFKPRKINIRSRANYNVSQFKSDLRKIPWETLINENDVQASWDLFKQTLTTIINRHAPLIEKKVKGRDCPWLTHEIKEKMNERDHLLKKARKSGKECDWCNYRKARNSVTKCIRQHKANYNRSVFRENVNRPKQFWDQIKKCYPTRNKGETPNKLFDVEGKLISDSYLIACAFCNFLTGIGTSIQQCYVTLTEKHWQFHSYKKLQDLIDPHHCVFKFKEVTKRDILSIIKTLRSSTAPGYDNIPISFIKDGAQELSTPLVLLINLCLRQSIFPDVEKLANVTPIFKSGDRSSMDNYRPISVLPVLAKIIERVVHRQPSIYLEENCLLSPNQFGFRKGRSTQQAVTYFSDHIRDCMDKGEYCGAVFIDLKKAFDTVDHGRLLSKLSHYGIKDKELTWFENYLFGRRQRVIYDGAQSDSQPVVCGVPQGSILGPMLFILLINDIDHQ
;
A
#
# COMPACT_ATOMS: atom_id res chain seq x y z
N MET A 1 12.59 -25.04 2.88
CA MET A 1 12.43 -24.89 1.42
C MET A 1 11.35 -23.84 1.16
N ASP A 2 11.68 -22.67 0.61
CA ASP A 2 10.68 -21.69 0.19
C ASP A 2 10.02 -22.18 -1.11
N ARG A 3 8.75 -22.58 -1.04
CA ARG A 3 7.98 -23.03 -2.21
C ARG A 3 7.68 -21.83 -3.14
N ASN A 4 8.31 -21.89 -4.31
CA ASN A 4 7.75 -21.61 -5.63
C ASN A 4 7.33 -20.18 -6.00
N ILE A 5 8.32 -19.33 -6.30
CA ILE A 5 8.17 -18.27 -7.34
C ILE A 5 8.14 -18.89 -8.76
N PHE A 6 8.61 -20.14 -8.90
CA PHE A 6 8.82 -20.79 -10.19
C PHE A 6 7.69 -21.72 -10.66
N SER A 7 6.60 -21.87 -9.91
CA SER A 7 5.48 -22.77 -10.27
C SER A 7 4.79 -22.39 -11.59
N LYS A 8 4.91 -21.13 -12.01
CA LYS A 8 4.43 -20.62 -13.31
C LYS A 8 5.34 -20.96 -14.49
N PHE A 9 6.54 -21.47 -14.23
CA PHE A 9 7.48 -21.91 -15.26
C PHE A 9 7.49 -23.45 -15.28
N GLN A 10 7.69 -24.06 -16.44
CA GLN A 10 7.97 -25.50 -16.57
C GLN A 10 9.38 -25.84 -16.01
N LEU A 11 9.72 -25.34 -14.82
CA LEU A 11 11.06 -25.39 -14.24
C LEU A 11 10.98 -25.53 -12.72
N HIS A 12 11.55 -26.61 -12.19
CA HIS A 12 11.89 -26.78 -10.79
C HIS A 12 13.35 -26.38 -10.57
N LEU A 13 13.55 -25.34 -9.76
CA LEU A 13 14.88 -24.90 -9.33
C LEU A 13 15.12 -25.40 -7.91
N VAL A 14 16.07 -26.31 -7.76
CA VAL A 14 16.44 -26.90 -6.48
C VAL A 14 17.75 -26.29 -6.03
N MET A 15 17.73 -25.56 -4.92
CA MET A 15 18.95 -25.03 -4.30
C MET A 15 19.43 -25.99 -3.22
N TYR A 16 20.63 -26.54 -3.38
CA TYR A 16 21.21 -27.48 -2.43
C TYR A 16 22.51 -26.93 -1.83
N ASN A 17 22.73 -27.17 -0.54
CA ASN A 17 23.97 -26.83 0.15
C ASN A 17 24.34 -27.98 1.09
N LEU A 18 25.41 -28.71 0.79
CA LEU A 18 25.91 -29.76 1.69
C LEU A 18 26.80 -29.16 2.76
N SER A 19 26.56 -29.47 4.02
CA SER A 19 27.45 -29.07 5.13
C SER A 19 28.71 -29.94 5.24
N SER A 20 28.73 -31.10 4.60
CA SER A 20 29.81 -32.10 4.67
C SER A 20 30.20 -32.61 3.28
N LYS A 21 31.44 -33.09 3.14
CA LYS A 21 31.90 -33.77 1.92
C LYS A 21 31.28 -35.15 1.72
N TYR A 22 30.76 -35.74 2.79
CA TYR A 22 30.13 -37.05 2.76
C TYR A 22 28.63 -36.88 2.52
N LEU A 23 28.12 -37.60 1.53
CA LEU A 23 26.68 -37.75 1.32
C LEU A 23 26.08 -38.48 2.52
N ASP A 24 25.08 -37.89 3.16
CA ASP A 24 24.26 -38.60 4.14
C ASP A 24 23.06 -39.26 3.43
N ALA A 25 22.47 -40.28 4.06
CA ALA A 25 21.29 -40.95 3.52
C ALA A 25 20.09 -39.99 3.33
N ASN A 26 20.09 -38.86 4.06
CA ASN A 26 19.09 -37.82 3.86
C ASN A 26 19.23 -37.12 2.49
N PHE A 27 20.44 -36.99 1.93
CA PHE A 27 20.63 -36.44 0.59
C PHE A 27 19.89 -37.26 -0.45
N GLU A 28 20.10 -38.59 -0.47
CA GLU A 28 19.49 -39.49 -1.46
C GLU A 28 17.96 -39.47 -1.35
N ASN A 29 17.41 -39.62 -0.14
CA ASN A 29 15.96 -39.59 0.07
C ASN A 29 15.33 -38.25 -0.35
N ASN A 30 15.94 -37.12 0.01
CA ASN A 30 15.45 -35.80 -0.38
C ASN A 30 15.56 -35.58 -1.90
N PHE A 31 16.63 -36.08 -2.53
CA PHE A 31 16.83 -35.96 -3.97
C PHE A 31 15.80 -36.80 -4.75
N GLU A 32 15.51 -38.01 -4.29
CA GLU A 32 14.46 -38.88 -4.84
C GLU A 32 13.06 -38.27 -4.70
N GLU A 33 12.71 -37.72 -3.53
CA GLU A 33 11.42 -37.07 -3.30
C GLU A 33 11.24 -35.85 -4.23
N ILE A 34 12.26 -35.00 -4.36
CA ILE A 34 12.18 -33.82 -5.23
C ILE A 34 12.07 -34.23 -6.70
N ASN A 35 12.78 -35.28 -7.11
CA ASN A 35 12.77 -35.72 -8.50
C ASN A 35 11.47 -36.44 -8.88
N SER A 36 10.90 -37.25 -7.98
CA SER A 36 9.60 -37.90 -8.19
C SER A 36 8.48 -36.86 -8.39
N LEU A 37 8.41 -35.86 -7.49
CA LEU A 37 7.46 -34.74 -7.62
C LEU A 37 7.65 -33.95 -8.92
N ALA A 38 8.88 -33.68 -9.33
CA ALA A 38 9.14 -32.96 -10.58
C ALA A 38 8.73 -33.77 -11.83
N THR A 39 8.89 -35.10 -11.76
CA THR A 39 8.52 -36.03 -12.83
C THR A 39 7.00 -36.14 -12.96
N GLU A 40 6.27 -36.24 -11.84
CA GLU A 40 4.80 -36.21 -11.82
C GLU A 40 4.24 -34.92 -12.46
N GLU A 41 4.87 -33.78 -12.19
CA GLU A 41 4.46 -32.49 -12.75
C GLU A 41 4.98 -32.23 -14.18
N ARG A 42 5.73 -33.16 -14.79
CA ARG A 42 6.38 -33.02 -16.11
C ARG A 42 7.21 -31.73 -16.26
N LYS A 43 7.90 -31.32 -15.19
CA LYS A 43 8.72 -30.10 -15.19
C LYS A 43 10.20 -30.43 -15.42
N GLU A 44 10.91 -29.53 -16.09
CA GLU A 44 12.37 -29.58 -16.15
C GLU A 44 12.96 -29.28 -14.78
N THR A 45 13.95 -30.03 -14.33
CA THR A 45 14.60 -29.80 -13.03
C THR A 45 16.02 -29.32 -13.22
N ILE A 46 16.35 -28.20 -12.59
CA ILE A 46 17.70 -27.66 -12.50
C ILE A 46 18.10 -27.64 -11.03
N VAL A 47 19.16 -28.37 -10.70
CA VAL A 47 19.77 -28.39 -9.38
C VAL A 47 20.98 -27.45 -9.41
N ILE A 48 21.00 -26.49 -8.49
CA ILE A 48 22.09 -25.54 -8.31
C ILE A 48 22.54 -25.55 -6.85
N GLY A 49 23.85 -25.52 -6.62
CA GLY A 49 24.30 -25.55 -5.24
C GLY A 49 25.80 -25.69 -5.05
N ASP A 50 26.23 -25.35 -3.83
CA ASP A 50 27.54 -25.72 -3.31
C ASP A 50 27.42 -27.11 -2.68
N LEU A 51 27.91 -28.13 -3.39
CA LEU A 51 27.85 -29.50 -2.89
C LEU A 51 29.08 -29.86 -2.06
N ASN A 52 30.01 -28.92 -1.82
CA ASN A 52 31.27 -29.15 -1.12
C ASN A 52 32.12 -30.34 -1.64
N CYS A 53 31.81 -30.81 -2.85
CA CYS A 53 32.40 -31.96 -3.50
C CYS A 53 33.16 -31.50 -4.75
N ASN A 54 34.46 -31.78 -4.82
CA ASN A 54 35.29 -31.32 -5.93
C ASN A 54 35.11 -32.21 -7.17
N TYR A 55 34.33 -31.74 -8.12
CA TYR A 55 34.03 -32.44 -9.38
C TYR A 55 35.26 -32.59 -10.30
N LEU A 56 36.38 -31.91 -10.03
CA LEU A 56 37.65 -32.11 -10.74
C LEU A 56 38.45 -33.31 -10.21
N ASN A 57 38.13 -33.82 -9.02
CA ASN A 57 38.87 -34.91 -8.37
C ASN A 57 38.07 -36.23 -8.47
N ASN A 58 38.61 -37.24 -9.18
CA ASN A 58 37.95 -38.52 -9.44
C ASN A 58 37.57 -39.34 -8.19
N GLY A 59 38.14 -39.05 -7.02
CA GLY A 59 37.75 -39.71 -5.76
C GLY A 59 36.48 -39.12 -5.14
N ASP A 60 36.40 -37.80 -5.08
CA ASP A 60 35.42 -37.09 -4.24
C ASP A 60 33.98 -37.11 -4.82
N HIS A 61 33.83 -37.24 -6.15
CA HIS A 61 32.53 -37.06 -6.83
C HIS A 61 31.89 -38.35 -7.35
N LYS A 62 32.46 -39.54 -7.12
CA LYS A 62 31.93 -40.81 -7.67
C LYS A 62 30.48 -41.08 -7.24
N SER A 63 30.19 -40.94 -5.95
CA SER A 63 28.85 -41.20 -5.40
C SER A 63 27.83 -40.20 -5.91
N ILE A 64 28.15 -38.89 -5.88
CA ILE A 64 27.28 -37.82 -6.40
C ILE A 64 27.03 -37.99 -7.90
N LYS A 65 28.08 -38.30 -8.67
CA LYS A 65 27.96 -38.52 -10.11
C LYS A 65 27.05 -39.72 -10.41
N ARG A 66 27.14 -40.80 -9.63
CA ARG A 66 26.27 -41.96 -9.76
C ARG A 66 24.80 -41.60 -9.50
N ILE A 67 24.50 -40.89 -8.40
CA ILE A 67 23.12 -40.46 -8.08
C ILE A 67 22.56 -39.55 -9.18
N LEU A 68 23.33 -38.55 -9.61
CA LEU A 68 22.92 -37.65 -10.69
C LEU A 68 22.65 -38.42 -11.99
N GLN A 69 23.51 -39.37 -12.35
CA GLN A 69 23.33 -40.20 -13.54
C GLN A 69 22.12 -41.13 -13.45
N LEU A 70 21.86 -41.74 -12.29
CA LEU A 70 20.68 -42.59 -12.05
C LEU A 70 19.37 -41.84 -12.28
N HIS A 71 19.35 -40.55 -11.93
CA HIS A 71 18.18 -39.68 -12.12
C HIS A 71 18.24 -38.84 -13.41
N GLY A 72 19.16 -39.14 -14.33
CA GLY A 72 19.25 -38.47 -15.64
C GLY A 72 19.77 -37.03 -15.60
N PHE A 73 20.34 -36.57 -14.49
CA PHE A 73 20.96 -35.25 -14.38
C PHE A 73 22.36 -35.23 -14.97
N LYS A 74 22.64 -34.19 -15.74
CA LYS A 74 23.98 -33.86 -16.23
C LYS A 74 24.49 -32.58 -15.59
N GLN A 75 25.70 -32.66 -15.04
CA GLN A 75 26.44 -31.49 -14.59
C GLN A 75 27.00 -30.74 -15.80
N ILE A 76 26.83 -29.42 -15.85
CA ILE A 76 27.21 -28.59 -17.02
C ILE A 76 28.37 -27.60 -16.78
N ILE A 77 28.74 -27.27 -15.54
CA ILE A 77 29.86 -26.36 -15.25
C ILE A 77 31.18 -27.11 -15.33
N LYS A 78 32.04 -26.77 -16.29
CA LYS A 78 33.34 -27.47 -16.48
C LYS A 78 34.53 -26.75 -15.86
N GLN A 79 34.37 -25.47 -15.51
CA GLN A 79 35.46 -24.62 -15.03
C GLN A 79 35.50 -24.62 -13.49
N PRO A 80 36.67 -24.45 -12.85
CA PRO A 80 36.76 -24.33 -11.39
C PRO A 80 35.96 -23.14 -10.90
N THR A 81 35.18 -23.32 -9.83
CA THR A 81 34.33 -22.28 -9.25
C THR A 81 34.95 -21.69 -7.99
N ARG A 82 35.91 -22.37 -7.36
CA ARG A 82 36.71 -21.83 -6.27
C ARG A 82 38.18 -21.89 -6.65
N ILE A 83 38.80 -20.72 -6.81
CA ILE A 83 40.20 -20.58 -7.21
C ILE A 83 40.95 -19.86 -6.09
N THR A 84 41.84 -20.58 -5.43
CA THR A 84 42.78 -20.04 -4.44
C THR A 84 44.20 -20.03 -5.01
N PRO A 85 45.18 -19.40 -4.36
CA PRO A 85 46.58 -19.48 -4.78
C PRO A 85 47.14 -20.91 -4.83
N ARG A 86 46.56 -21.85 -4.07
CA ARG A 86 47.08 -23.22 -3.90
C ARG A 86 46.17 -24.30 -4.47
N SER A 87 44.92 -23.99 -4.79
CA SER A 87 43.93 -24.99 -5.22
C SER A 87 42.92 -24.42 -6.21
N ARG A 88 42.40 -25.30 -7.07
CA ARG A 88 41.28 -25.04 -7.97
C ARG A 88 40.27 -26.16 -7.77
N SER A 89 39.07 -25.82 -7.32
CA SER A 89 38.00 -26.80 -7.11
C SER A 89 36.71 -26.38 -7.79
N LEU A 90 35.99 -27.37 -8.32
CA LEU A 90 34.64 -27.22 -8.86
C LEU A 90 33.67 -27.79 -7.83
N ILE A 91 33.06 -26.91 -7.04
CA ILE A 91 32.17 -27.29 -5.94
C ILE A 91 30.77 -26.68 -6.09
N ASP A 92 30.68 -25.57 -6.82
CA ASP A 92 29.41 -24.95 -7.22
C ASP A 92 28.97 -25.56 -8.54
N ILE A 93 28.05 -26.52 -8.47
CA ILE A 93 27.60 -27.22 -9.66
C ILE A 93 26.21 -26.77 -10.09
N ILE A 94 25.99 -26.90 -11.39
CA ILE A 94 24.66 -26.76 -11.99
C ILE A 94 24.40 -28.07 -12.73
N CYS A 95 23.29 -28.72 -12.40
CA CYS A 95 22.85 -29.97 -12.99
C CYS A 95 21.47 -29.80 -13.62
N THR A 96 21.25 -30.40 -14.78
CA THR A 96 19.96 -30.37 -15.50
C THR A 96 19.62 -31.73 -16.08
N THR A 97 18.33 -32.05 -16.19
CA THR A 97 17.84 -33.18 -16.96
C THR A 97 17.76 -32.89 -18.48
N HIS A 98 17.83 -31.62 -18.88
CA HIS A 98 17.66 -31.18 -20.27
C HIS A 98 18.77 -30.21 -20.73
N GLU A 99 19.96 -30.75 -20.98
CA GLU A 99 21.13 -30.01 -21.46
C GLU A 99 20.86 -29.19 -22.74
N SER A 100 20.04 -29.72 -23.67
CA SER A 100 19.71 -29.07 -24.94
C SER A 100 18.98 -27.71 -24.80
N ARG A 101 18.41 -27.41 -23.63
CA ARG A 101 17.71 -26.14 -23.35
C ARG A 101 18.63 -25.06 -22.76
N ILE A 102 19.87 -25.41 -22.47
CA ILE A 102 20.89 -24.54 -21.90
C ILE A 102 21.97 -24.27 -22.95
N PRO A 103 21.79 -23.27 -23.84
CA PRO A 103 22.78 -22.94 -24.86
C PRO A 103 24.13 -22.47 -24.29
N GLU A 104 24.14 -21.84 -23.12
CA GLU A 104 25.36 -21.24 -22.56
C GLU A 104 25.44 -21.46 -21.05
N HIS A 105 26.66 -21.69 -20.57
CA HIS A 105 27.02 -21.70 -19.16
C HIS A 105 28.27 -20.84 -18.96
N ILE A 106 28.33 -20.13 -17.84
CA ILE A 106 29.40 -19.18 -17.54
C ILE A 106 29.87 -19.33 -16.10
N VAL A 107 31.17 -19.11 -15.91
CA VAL A 107 31.77 -18.90 -14.59
C VAL A 107 32.39 -17.52 -14.60
N ILE A 108 31.80 -16.61 -13.83
CA ILE A 108 32.21 -15.22 -13.75
C ILE A 108 33.06 -15.06 -12.49
N ALA A 109 34.29 -14.59 -12.70
CA ALA A 109 35.20 -14.20 -11.64
C ALA A 109 34.52 -13.22 -10.66
N ASN A 110 34.35 -13.65 -9.40
CA ASN A 110 33.72 -12.83 -8.38
C ASN A 110 34.75 -12.31 -7.38
N SER A 111 34.59 -11.05 -6.97
CA SER A 111 35.43 -10.38 -5.97
C SER A 111 34.76 -10.25 -4.60
N ILE A 112 33.51 -10.70 -4.48
CA ILE A 112 32.65 -10.57 -3.29
C ILE A 112 32.72 -11.82 -2.41
N SER A 113 32.88 -13.00 -3.01
CA SER A 113 33.01 -14.30 -2.35
C SER A 113 34.34 -14.96 -2.78
N ASP A 114 34.78 -15.96 -2.04
CA ASP A 114 35.85 -16.87 -2.46
C ASP A 114 35.41 -17.87 -3.54
N HIS A 115 34.11 -17.91 -3.85
CA HIS A 115 33.52 -18.64 -4.96
C HIS A 115 33.18 -17.69 -6.12
N ASP A 116 33.49 -18.13 -7.33
CA ASP A 116 33.09 -17.53 -8.58
C ASP A 116 31.61 -17.76 -8.85
N LEU A 117 31.00 -16.78 -9.52
CA LEU A 117 29.58 -16.83 -9.81
C LEU A 117 29.35 -17.76 -10.99
N THR A 118 28.62 -18.83 -10.76
CA THR A 118 28.14 -19.72 -11.83
C THR A 118 26.83 -19.21 -12.39
N GLY A 119 26.67 -19.32 -13.70
CA GLY A 119 25.46 -18.89 -14.39
C GLY A 119 25.17 -19.75 -15.60
N ILE A 120 23.89 -19.83 -15.95
CA ILE A 120 23.41 -20.50 -17.16
C ILE A 120 22.43 -19.60 -17.89
N THR A 121 22.46 -19.66 -19.21
CA THR A 121 21.43 -19.05 -20.05
C THR A 121 20.48 -20.16 -20.46
N ARG A 122 19.23 -20.14 -19.97
CA ARG A 122 18.18 -21.09 -20.36
C ARG A 122 17.22 -20.40 -21.31
N LYS A 123 17.04 -20.93 -22.52
CA LYS A 123 16.06 -20.37 -23.48
C LYS A 123 14.66 -20.62 -22.96
N MET A 124 13.93 -19.54 -22.67
CA MET A 124 12.55 -19.60 -22.19
C MET A 124 11.65 -18.84 -23.14
N ASN A 125 10.45 -19.37 -23.40
CA ASN A 125 9.33 -18.54 -23.83
C ASN A 125 8.89 -17.70 -22.63
N CYS A 126 9.66 -16.64 -22.32
CA CYS A 126 9.38 -15.81 -21.16
C CYS A 126 8.28 -14.79 -21.47
N LEU A 127 7.28 -14.71 -20.59
CA LEU A 127 6.46 -13.52 -20.47
C LEU A 127 7.39 -12.39 -19.99
N LYS A 128 7.78 -11.48 -20.88
CA LYS A 128 8.56 -10.29 -20.50
C LYS A 128 7.77 -9.54 -19.42
N PHE A 129 8.32 -9.41 -18.22
CA PHE A 129 7.71 -8.59 -17.18
C PHE A 129 7.61 -7.15 -17.69
N LYS A 130 6.38 -6.70 -17.94
CA LYS A 130 6.14 -5.32 -18.38
C LYS A 130 6.68 -4.40 -17.28
N PRO A 131 7.51 -3.40 -17.63
CA PRO A 131 8.01 -2.47 -16.63
C PRO A 131 6.83 -1.75 -15.97
N ARG A 132 6.86 -1.58 -14.66
CA ARG A 132 5.83 -0.81 -13.96
C ARG A 132 5.90 0.63 -14.44
N LYS A 133 4.80 1.11 -14.99
CA LYS A 133 4.62 2.49 -15.44
C LYS A 133 3.63 3.18 -14.50
N ILE A 134 3.88 4.46 -14.22
CA ILE A 134 2.99 5.29 -13.41
C ILE A 134 2.73 6.61 -14.13
N ASN A 135 1.51 7.11 -14.01
CA ASN A 135 1.16 8.44 -14.49
C ASN A 135 1.47 9.46 -13.40
N ILE A 136 2.28 10.45 -13.72
CA ILE A 136 2.63 11.55 -12.81
C ILE A 136 2.51 12.89 -13.53
N ARG A 137 2.26 13.95 -12.75
CA ARG A 137 2.32 15.32 -13.25
C ARG A 137 3.78 15.73 -13.43
N SER A 138 4.17 16.09 -14.66
CA SER A 138 5.52 16.61 -14.94
C SER A 138 5.70 17.96 -14.25
N ARG A 139 6.75 18.11 -13.44
CA ARG A 139 7.10 19.39 -12.79
C ARG A 139 8.37 20.02 -13.36
N ALA A 140 8.89 19.50 -14.47
CA ALA A 140 10.16 19.97 -15.04
C ALA A 140 10.14 21.46 -15.39
N ASN A 141 9.00 21.95 -15.92
CA ASN A 141 8.81 23.34 -16.32
C ASN A 141 7.79 24.08 -15.45
N TYR A 142 7.45 23.53 -14.28
CA TYR A 142 6.41 24.10 -13.43
C TYR A 142 6.94 25.32 -12.67
N ASN A 143 6.44 26.51 -13.00
CA ASN A 143 6.74 27.75 -12.31
C ASN A 143 5.54 28.22 -11.49
N VAL A 144 5.70 28.24 -10.16
CA VAL A 144 4.63 28.62 -9.21
C VAL A 144 4.14 30.05 -9.43
N SER A 145 5.04 31.00 -9.72
CA SER A 145 4.67 32.40 -9.93
C SER A 145 3.84 32.59 -11.20
N GLN A 146 4.21 31.91 -12.29
CA GLN A 146 3.43 31.95 -13.53
C GLN A 146 2.08 31.25 -13.35
N PHE A 147 2.04 30.11 -12.67
CA PHE A 147 0.80 29.42 -12.34
C PHE A 147 -0.17 30.32 -11.55
N LYS A 148 0.32 31.01 -10.52
CA LYS A 148 -0.47 32.01 -9.76
C LYS A 148 -0.93 33.17 -10.63
N SER A 149 -0.06 33.71 -11.48
CA SER A 149 -0.40 34.81 -12.40
C SER A 149 -1.56 34.41 -13.32
N ASP A 150 -1.49 33.21 -13.89
CA ASP A 150 -2.54 32.72 -14.78
C ASP A 150 -3.84 32.42 -14.04
N LEU A 151 -3.79 31.96 -12.79
CA LEU A 151 -4.98 31.80 -11.94
C LEU A 151 -5.70 33.13 -11.64
N ARG A 152 -4.95 34.24 -11.53
CA ARG A 152 -5.52 35.57 -11.28
C ARG A 152 -6.20 36.17 -12.50
N LYS A 153 -5.79 35.77 -13.71
CA LYS A 153 -6.36 36.28 -14.97
C LYS A 153 -7.74 35.71 -15.28
N ILE A 154 -8.17 34.67 -14.56
CA ILE A 154 -9.45 34.02 -14.80
C ILE A 154 -10.54 34.83 -14.11
N PRO A 155 -11.63 35.19 -14.82
CA PRO A 155 -12.75 35.92 -14.24
C PRO A 155 -13.67 34.95 -13.48
N TRP A 156 -13.19 34.42 -12.36
CA TRP A 156 -13.88 33.37 -11.59
C TRP A 156 -15.32 33.71 -11.22
N GLU A 157 -15.60 34.96 -10.87
CA GLU A 157 -16.95 35.42 -10.48
C GLU A 157 -17.95 35.31 -11.64
N THR A 158 -17.50 35.52 -12.88
CA THR A 158 -18.36 35.36 -14.07
C THR A 158 -18.60 33.92 -14.48
N LEU A 159 -17.73 33.00 -14.04
CA LEU A 159 -17.84 31.56 -14.35
C LEU A 159 -18.78 30.83 -13.38
N ILE A 160 -19.08 31.42 -12.22
CA ILE A 160 -19.92 30.80 -11.21
C ILE A 160 -21.35 31.28 -11.41
N ASN A 161 -22.21 30.36 -11.85
CA ASN A 161 -23.65 30.60 -11.98
C ASN A 161 -24.34 30.33 -10.63
N GLU A 162 -24.90 31.37 -10.02
CA GLU A 162 -25.59 31.24 -8.73
C GLU A 162 -26.87 30.38 -8.77
N ASN A 163 -27.38 30.03 -9.95
CA ASN A 163 -28.57 29.20 -10.09
C ASN A 163 -28.26 27.72 -10.32
N ASP A 164 -27.00 27.36 -10.60
CA ASP A 164 -26.62 25.98 -10.92
C ASP A 164 -25.28 25.60 -10.28
N VAL A 165 -25.36 24.86 -9.17
CA VAL A 165 -24.20 24.32 -8.46
C VAL A 165 -23.40 23.38 -9.35
N GLN A 166 -24.05 22.47 -10.08
CA GLN A 166 -23.35 21.43 -10.83
C GLN A 166 -22.55 22.03 -11.98
N ALA A 167 -23.20 22.85 -12.81
CA ALA A 167 -22.54 23.52 -13.93
C ALA A 167 -21.39 24.42 -13.47
N SER A 168 -21.55 25.12 -12.35
CA SER A 168 -20.49 25.97 -11.78
C SER A 168 -19.27 25.16 -11.34
N TRP A 169 -19.49 24.01 -10.71
CA TRP A 169 -18.39 23.13 -10.30
C TRP A 169 -17.70 22.46 -11.47
N ASP A 170 -18.45 22.04 -12.49
CA ASP A 170 -17.91 21.47 -13.72
C ASP A 170 -17.01 22.46 -14.44
N LEU A 171 -17.50 23.69 -14.65
CA LEU A 171 -16.74 24.74 -15.32
C LEU A 171 -15.49 25.14 -14.52
N PHE A 172 -15.62 25.29 -13.19
CA PHE A 172 -14.48 25.54 -12.32
C PHE A 172 -13.42 24.44 -12.42
N LYS A 173 -13.84 23.18 -12.31
CA LYS A 173 -12.94 22.02 -12.34
C LYS A 173 -12.28 21.85 -13.71
N GLN A 174 -13.01 22.05 -14.80
CA GLN A 174 -12.48 22.02 -16.15
C GLN A 174 -11.44 23.13 -16.37
N THR A 175 -11.74 24.35 -15.95
CA THR A 175 -10.84 25.50 -16.06
C THR A 175 -9.56 25.27 -15.27
N LEU A 176 -9.69 24.85 -14.01
CA LEU A 176 -8.55 24.53 -13.14
C LEU A 176 -7.69 23.40 -13.73
N THR A 177 -8.32 22.32 -14.20
CA THR A 177 -7.62 21.18 -14.81
C THR A 177 -6.87 21.59 -16.06
N THR A 178 -7.47 22.44 -16.91
CA THR A 178 -6.84 22.95 -18.14
C THR A 178 -5.57 23.73 -17.83
N ILE A 179 -5.61 24.58 -16.81
CA ILE A 179 -4.43 25.38 -16.40
C ILE A 179 -3.36 24.48 -15.78
N ILE A 180 -3.74 23.53 -14.92
CA ILE A 180 -2.80 22.56 -14.37
C ILE A 180 -2.18 21.72 -15.49
N ASN A 181 -2.95 21.30 -16.50
CA ASN A 181 -2.42 20.57 -17.66
C ASN A 181 -1.39 21.39 -18.45
N ARG A 182 -1.65 22.70 -18.64
CA ARG A 182 -0.71 23.61 -19.32
C ARG A 182 0.61 23.75 -18.56
N HIS A 183 0.54 23.87 -17.23
CA HIS A 183 1.71 24.10 -16.36
C HIS A 183 2.45 22.83 -15.94
N ALA A 184 1.73 21.72 -15.83
CA ALA A 184 2.21 20.43 -15.34
C ALA A 184 1.43 19.27 -16.00
N PRO A 185 1.74 18.93 -17.26
CA PRO A 185 1.03 17.89 -18.01
C PRO A 185 1.22 16.51 -17.37
N LEU A 186 0.25 15.62 -17.59
CA LEU A 186 0.36 14.21 -17.21
C LEU A 186 1.33 13.50 -18.14
N ILE A 187 2.31 12.81 -17.56
CA ILE A 187 3.29 12.01 -18.28
C ILE A 187 3.34 10.60 -17.70
N GLU A 188 3.56 9.62 -18.58
CA GLU A 188 3.84 8.25 -18.18
C GLU A 188 5.33 8.11 -17.87
N LYS A 189 5.67 7.68 -16.64
CA LYS A 189 7.06 7.45 -16.23
C LYS A 189 7.26 6.00 -15.82
N LYS A 190 8.30 5.37 -16.37
CA LYS A 190 8.77 4.05 -15.93
C LYS A 190 9.37 4.17 -14.53
N VAL A 191 8.87 3.36 -13.59
CA VAL A 191 9.43 3.27 -12.24
C VAL A 191 10.81 2.64 -12.34
N LYS A 192 11.85 3.39 -11.92
CA LYS A 192 13.21 2.88 -11.82
C LYS A 192 13.41 2.15 -10.47
N GLY A 193 14.39 1.28 -10.40
CA GLY A 193 14.77 0.59 -9.16
C GLY A 193 15.17 1.56 -8.04
N ARG A 194 15.29 1.06 -6.82
CA ARG A 194 15.72 1.87 -5.66
C ARG A 194 17.15 2.36 -5.87
N ASP A 195 17.36 3.67 -5.80
CA ASP A 195 18.70 4.22 -5.68
C ASP A 195 19.31 3.79 -4.33
N CYS A 196 20.57 3.38 -4.35
CA CYS A 196 21.37 3.11 -3.16
C CYS A 196 22.14 4.39 -2.80
N PRO A 197 21.63 5.25 -1.89
CA PRO A 197 22.16 6.61 -1.73
C PRO A 197 23.57 6.62 -1.13
N TRP A 198 23.94 5.54 -0.42
CA TRP A 198 25.27 5.33 0.13
C TRP A 198 26.29 4.86 -0.92
N LEU A 199 25.89 4.53 -2.16
CA LEU A 199 26.80 4.09 -3.23
C LEU A 199 27.34 5.30 -4.01
N THR A 200 28.36 5.93 -3.43
CA THR A 200 29.03 7.12 -4.00
C THR A 200 29.96 6.78 -5.16
N HIS A 201 30.43 7.81 -5.88
CA HIS A 201 31.43 7.66 -6.95
C HIS A 201 32.73 7.03 -6.42
N GLU A 202 33.19 7.46 -5.25
CA GLU A 202 34.39 6.94 -4.58
C GLU A 202 34.33 5.41 -4.37
N ILE A 203 33.17 4.90 -3.93
CA ILE A 203 32.99 3.44 -3.75
C ILE A 203 33.09 2.73 -5.10
N LYS A 204 32.49 3.29 -6.15
CA LYS A 204 32.53 2.69 -7.50
C LYS A 204 33.95 2.62 -8.04
N GLU A 205 34.76 3.66 -7.86
CA GLU A 205 36.17 3.66 -8.25
C GLU A 205 36.97 2.58 -7.52
N LYS A 206 36.83 2.49 -6.18
CA LYS A 206 37.49 1.45 -5.39
C LYS A 206 37.03 0.03 -5.78
N MET A 207 35.76 -0.15 -6.14
CA MET A 207 35.24 -1.42 -6.64
C MET A 207 35.87 -1.80 -7.98
N ASN A 208 35.98 -0.84 -8.91
CA ASN A 208 36.63 -1.05 -10.21
C ASN A 208 38.11 -1.43 -10.05
N GLU A 209 38.83 -0.73 -9.16
CA GLU A 209 40.24 -1.03 -8.85
C GLU A 209 40.40 -2.43 -8.27
N ARG A 210 39.56 -2.80 -7.28
CA ARG A 210 39.54 -4.17 -6.72
C ARG A 210 39.31 -5.22 -7.81
N ASP A 211 38.36 -4.99 -8.71
CA ASP A 211 38.02 -5.94 -9.77
C ASP A 211 39.14 -6.05 -10.82
N HIS A 212 39.82 -4.94 -11.13
CA HIS A 212 41.03 -4.94 -11.93
C HIS A 212 42.17 -5.74 -11.28
N LEU A 213 42.42 -5.53 -9.99
CA LEU A 213 43.45 -6.25 -9.23
C LEU A 213 43.14 -7.75 -9.12
N LEU A 214 41.86 -8.14 -9.01
CA LEU A 214 41.47 -9.54 -9.05
C LEU A 214 41.80 -10.19 -10.40
N LYS A 215 41.48 -9.51 -11.51
CA LYS A 215 41.83 -9.98 -12.86
C LYS A 215 43.34 -10.14 -13.01
N LYS A 216 44.12 -9.17 -12.53
CA LYS A 216 45.59 -9.22 -12.54
C LYS A 216 46.14 -10.39 -11.71
N ALA A 217 45.69 -10.55 -10.46
CA ALA A 217 46.13 -11.62 -9.57
C ALA A 217 45.83 -13.02 -10.12
N ARG A 218 44.68 -13.20 -10.77
CA ARG A 218 44.32 -14.45 -11.44
C ARG A 218 45.19 -14.75 -12.65
N LYS A 219 45.54 -13.72 -13.42
CA LYS A 219 46.40 -13.87 -14.62
C LYS A 219 47.86 -14.15 -14.24
N SER A 220 48.39 -13.47 -13.23
CA SER A 220 49.79 -13.60 -12.83
C SER A 220 50.08 -14.77 -11.90
N GLY A 221 49.11 -15.17 -11.07
CA GLY A 221 49.27 -16.21 -10.05
C GLY A 221 50.22 -15.84 -8.90
N LYS A 222 50.77 -14.62 -8.87
CA LYS A 222 51.79 -14.20 -7.90
C LYS A 222 51.16 -13.81 -6.56
N GLU A 223 51.79 -14.21 -5.46
CA GLU A 223 51.31 -13.89 -4.10
C GLU A 223 51.29 -12.38 -3.83
N CYS A 224 52.19 -11.61 -4.44
CA CYS A 224 52.19 -10.16 -4.33
C CYS A 224 50.93 -9.52 -4.93
N ASP A 225 50.45 -10.01 -6.07
CA ASP A 225 49.21 -9.52 -6.70
C ASP A 225 47.96 -9.96 -5.90
N TRP A 226 47.96 -11.17 -5.34
CA TRP A 226 46.91 -11.62 -4.41
C TRP A 226 46.88 -10.80 -3.12
N CYS A 227 48.04 -10.40 -2.59
CA CYS A 227 48.14 -9.48 -1.46
C CYS A 227 47.53 -8.11 -1.79
N ASN A 228 47.83 -7.56 -2.97
CA ASN A 228 47.27 -6.28 -3.43
C ASN A 228 45.74 -6.36 -3.59
N TYR A 229 45.22 -7.44 -4.18
CA TYR A 229 43.77 -7.68 -4.23
C TYR A 229 43.15 -7.75 -2.84
N ARG A 230 43.75 -8.47 -1.88
CA ARG A 230 43.25 -8.58 -0.50
C ARG A 230 43.18 -7.21 0.19
N LYS A 231 44.20 -6.36 0.01
CA LYS A 231 44.20 -4.98 0.52
C LYS A 231 43.06 -4.16 -0.09
N ALA A 232 42.90 -4.20 -1.41
CA ALA A 232 41.83 -3.49 -2.11
C ALA A 232 40.43 -3.99 -1.70
N ARG A 233 40.23 -5.30 -1.58
CA ARG A 233 38.97 -5.91 -1.10
C ARG A 233 38.59 -5.42 0.29
N ASN A 234 39.55 -5.41 1.21
CA ASN A 234 39.33 -4.95 2.58
C ASN A 234 39.06 -3.44 2.64
N SER A 235 39.75 -2.65 1.81
CA SER A 235 39.53 -1.21 1.64
C SER A 235 38.12 -0.89 1.13
N VAL A 236 37.66 -1.58 0.07
CA VAL A 236 36.29 -1.47 -0.45
C VAL A 236 35.27 -1.84 0.63
N THR A 237 35.48 -2.95 1.33
CA THR A 237 34.58 -3.41 2.40
C THR A 237 34.48 -2.39 3.52
N LYS A 238 35.61 -1.81 3.95
CA LYS A 238 35.66 -0.75 4.97
C LYS A 238 34.92 0.50 4.48
N CYS A 239 35.19 0.95 3.25
CA CYS A 239 34.57 2.13 2.65
C CYS A 239 33.05 1.99 2.55
N ILE A 240 32.54 0.84 2.09
CA ILE A 240 31.10 0.54 2.04
C ILE A 240 30.48 0.57 3.44
N ARG A 241 31.11 -0.08 4.43
CA ARG A 241 30.62 -0.08 5.82
C ARG A 241 30.55 1.33 6.40
N GLN A 242 31.58 2.14 6.16
CA GLN A 242 31.66 3.52 6.63
C GLN A 242 30.59 4.41 5.99
N HIS A 243 30.42 4.35 4.67
CA HIS A 243 29.39 5.11 3.97
C HIS A 243 27.97 4.71 4.37
N LYS A 244 27.69 3.41 4.52
CA LYS A 244 26.41 2.92 5.04
C LYS A 244 26.14 3.42 6.46
N ALA A 245 27.14 3.35 7.34
CA ALA A 245 27.02 3.82 8.71
C ALA A 245 26.79 5.34 8.78
N ASN A 246 27.54 6.12 8.00
CA ASN A 246 27.41 7.56 7.94
C ASN A 246 26.05 7.99 7.39
N TYR A 247 25.59 7.37 6.29
CA TYR A 247 24.27 7.60 5.74
C TYR A 247 23.16 7.28 6.74
N ASN A 248 23.22 6.12 7.39
CA ASN A 248 22.21 5.78 8.40
C ASN A 248 22.24 6.76 9.57
N ARG A 249 23.43 7.15 10.06
CA ARG A 249 23.57 8.15 11.13
C ARG A 249 23.01 9.51 10.74
N SER A 250 23.27 10.01 9.52
CA SER A 250 22.74 11.29 9.06
C SER A 250 21.23 11.23 8.96
N VAL A 251 20.68 10.16 8.38
CA VAL A 251 19.25 9.92 8.27
C VAL A 251 18.59 9.84 9.65
N PHE A 252 19.19 9.15 10.63
CA PHE A 252 18.64 9.11 11.99
C PHE A 252 18.66 10.49 12.65
N ARG A 253 19.77 11.22 12.55
CA ARG A 253 19.92 12.59 13.10
C ARG A 253 18.88 13.55 12.52
N GLU A 254 18.66 13.51 11.21
CA GLU A 254 17.66 14.34 10.52
C GLU A 254 16.22 14.03 10.95
N ASN A 255 15.95 12.81 11.44
CA ASN A 255 14.61 12.32 11.76
C ASN A 255 14.33 12.19 13.26
N VAL A 256 15.25 12.58 14.17
CA VAL A 256 15.06 12.46 15.63
C VAL A 256 13.75 13.09 16.11
N ASN A 257 13.44 14.29 15.61
CA ASN A 257 12.22 15.02 15.99
C ASN A 257 10.96 14.58 15.23
N ARG A 258 11.04 13.48 14.46
CA ARG A 258 9.96 12.97 13.61
C ARG A 258 9.73 11.48 13.88
N PRO A 259 9.03 11.12 14.97
CA PRO A 259 8.93 9.73 15.45
C PRO A 259 8.53 8.73 14.36
N LYS A 260 7.53 9.04 13.53
CA LYS A 260 7.12 8.18 12.43
C LYS A 260 8.24 7.94 11.41
N GLN A 261 8.91 9.00 10.97
CA GLN A 261 9.99 8.89 9.99
C GLN A 261 11.19 8.15 10.59
N PHE A 262 11.50 8.41 11.86
CA PHE A 262 12.54 7.69 12.60
C PHE A 262 12.27 6.18 12.66
N TRP A 263 11.06 5.78 13.07
CA TRP A 263 10.63 4.37 13.10
C TRP A 263 10.62 3.73 11.71
N ASP A 264 10.24 4.46 10.67
CA ASP A 264 10.30 3.97 9.29
C ASP A 264 11.74 3.69 8.83
N GLN A 265 12.73 4.46 9.33
CA GLN A 265 14.15 4.19 9.04
C GLN A 265 14.69 3.02 9.87
N ILE A 266 14.31 2.91 11.14
CA ILE A 266 14.61 1.72 11.97
C ILE A 266 14.14 0.45 11.25
N LYS A 267 12.88 0.42 10.79
CA LYS A 267 12.31 -0.73 10.09
C LYS A 267 13.08 -1.13 8.82
N LYS A 268 13.81 -0.21 8.18
CA LYS A 268 14.67 -0.52 7.02
C LYS A 268 16.04 -1.09 7.42
N CYS A 269 16.54 -0.74 8.61
CA CYS A 269 17.81 -1.24 9.12
C CYS A 269 17.71 -2.65 9.69
N TYR A 270 16.54 -3.01 10.23
CA TYR A 270 16.26 -4.38 10.66
C TYR A 270 15.63 -5.19 9.52
N PRO A 271 15.97 -6.47 9.35
CA PRO A 271 15.25 -7.38 8.47
C PRO A 271 13.86 -7.65 9.08
N THR A 272 12.96 -6.67 8.98
CA THR A 272 11.55 -6.92 9.19
C THR A 272 11.04 -7.72 7.99
N ARG A 273 10.19 -8.73 8.23
CA ARG A 273 9.59 -9.60 7.20
C ARG A 273 8.81 -8.86 6.09
N ASN A 274 8.72 -7.53 6.14
CA ASN A 274 8.03 -6.71 5.16
C ASN A 274 8.91 -6.49 3.92
N LYS A 275 9.03 -7.54 3.11
CA LYS A 275 9.28 -7.39 1.67
C LYS A 275 8.24 -6.39 1.16
N GLY A 276 8.65 -5.41 0.36
CA GLY A 276 7.71 -4.51 -0.30
C GLY A 276 6.67 -5.36 -1.02
N GLU A 277 5.46 -5.40 -0.50
CA GLU A 277 4.46 -6.37 -0.90
C GLU A 277 4.08 -6.05 -2.34
N THR A 278 4.53 -6.88 -3.26
CA THR A 278 3.92 -6.90 -4.58
C THR A 278 2.44 -7.24 -4.39
N PRO A 279 1.53 -6.51 -5.05
CA PRO A 279 0.11 -6.88 -5.06
C PRO A 279 -0.02 -8.37 -5.36
N ASN A 280 -0.95 -9.04 -4.67
CA ASN A 280 -1.22 -10.43 -4.95
C ASN A 280 -1.68 -10.56 -6.42
N LYS A 281 -1.20 -11.58 -7.12
CA LYS A 281 -1.47 -11.72 -8.56
C LYS A 281 -2.50 -12.81 -8.86
N LEU A 282 -3.05 -13.44 -7.84
CA LEU A 282 -3.97 -14.56 -7.95
C LEU A 282 -5.05 -14.42 -6.88
N PHE A 283 -6.29 -14.23 -7.31
CA PHE A 283 -7.45 -14.19 -6.42
C PHE A 283 -8.39 -15.32 -6.77
N ASP A 284 -9.02 -15.90 -5.76
CA ASP A 284 -10.13 -16.81 -5.95
C ASP A 284 -11.43 -15.99 -5.97
N VAL A 285 -12.16 -16.08 -7.08
CA VAL A 285 -13.49 -15.48 -7.25
C VAL A 285 -14.43 -16.61 -7.64
N GLU A 286 -15.32 -16.99 -6.73
CA GLU A 286 -16.33 -18.04 -6.95
C GLU A 286 -15.73 -19.38 -7.41
N GLY A 287 -14.57 -19.77 -6.87
CA GLY A 287 -13.87 -21.01 -7.22
C GLY A 287 -13.02 -20.92 -8.49
N LYS A 288 -12.91 -19.72 -9.10
CA LYS A 288 -12.07 -19.46 -10.27
C LYS A 288 -10.90 -18.55 -9.90
N LEU A 289 -9.69 -19.03 -10.19
CA LEU A 289 -8.46 -18.25 -10.01
C LEU A 289 -8.29 -17.23 -11.14
N ILE A 290 -8.36 -15.94 -10.79
CA ILE A 290 -8.10 -14.82 -11.70
C ILE A 290 -6.73 -14.21 -11.45
N SER A 291 -6.03 -13.81 -12.51
CA SER A 291 -4.71 -13.18 -12.42
C SER A 291 -4.52 -11.88 -13.20
N ASP A 292 -5.49 -11.51 -14.04
CA ASP A 292 -5.45 -10.26 -14.78
C ASP A 292 -5.82 -9.09 -13.86
N SER A 293 -5.01 -8.02 -13.87
CA SER A 293 -5.17 -6.89 -12.96
C SER A 293 -6.47 -6.12 -13.17
N TYR A 294 -6.98 -6.04 -14.41
CA TYR A 294 -8.27 -5.40 -14.70
C TYR A 294 -9.43 -6.26 -14.19
N LEU A 295 -9.42 -7.58 -14.47
CA LEU A 295 -10.42 -8.50 -13.94
C LEU A 295 -10.43 -8.52 -12.40
N ILE A 296 -9.26 -8.48 -11.77
CA ILE A 296 -9.13 -8.37 -10.30
C ILE A 296 -9.74 -7.06 -9.82
N ALA A 297 -9.46 -5.93 -10.49
CA ALA A 297 -10.06 -4.64 -10.12
C ALA A 297 -11.59 -4.67 -10.23
N CYS A 298 -12.14 -5.21 -11.32
CA CYS A 298 -13.59 -5.37 -11.50
C CYS A 298 -14.22 -6.27 -10.43
N ALA A 299 -13.60 -7.42 -10.15
CA ALA A 299 -14.08 -8.34 -9.13
C ALA A 299 -14.05 -7.72 -7.72
N PHE A 300 -12.99 -6.99 -7.37
CA PHE A 300 -12.97 -6.20 -6.13
C PHE A 300 -14.07 -5.13 -6.12
N CYS A 301 -14.31 -4.44 -7.23
CA CYS A 301 -15.32 -3.40 -7.29
C CYS A 301 -16.71 -3.99 -7.01
N ASN A 302 -17.06 -5.08 -7.70
CA ASN A 302 -18.32 -5.80 -7.52
C ASN A 302 -18.47 -6.35 -6.10
N PHE A 303 -17.42 -6.97 -5.58
CA PHE A 303 -17.40 -7.49 -4.21
C PHE A 303 -17.67 -6.38 -3.20
N LEU A 304 -16.97 -5.24 -3.32
CA LEU A 304 -17.07 -4.14 -2.36
C LEU A 304 -18.43 -3.44 -2.42
N THR A 305 -19.00 -3.24 -3.61
CA THR A 305 -20.35 -2.67 -3.75
C THR A 305 -21.45 -3.63 -3.31
N GLY A 306 -21.21 -4.95 -3.39
CA GLY A 306 -22.16 -5.98 -2.98
C GLY A 306 -22.25 -6.21 -1.47
N ILE A 307 -21.26 -5.77 -0.68
CA ILE A 307 -21.20 -5.99 0.79
C ILE A 307 -22.49 -5.57 1.49
N GLY A 308 -23.02 -4.39 1.15
CA GLY A 308 -24.24 -3.86 1.75
C GLY A 308 -25.44 -4.74 1.52
N THR A 309 -25.68 -5.11 0.26
CA THR A 309 -26.80 -5.94 -0.15
C THR A 309 -26.77 -7.29 0.53
N SER A 310 -25.60 -7.93 0.62
CA SER A 310 -25.45 -9.21 1.32
C SER A 310 -25.80 -9.10 2.82
N ILE A 311 -25.39 -8.01 3.47
CA ILE A 311 -25.65 -7.82 4.90
C ILE A 311 -27.11 -7.45 5.17
N GLN A 312 -27.73 -6.65 4.29
CA GLN A 312 -29.14 -6.31 4.39
C GLN A 312 -30.03 -7.56 4.25
N GLN A 313 -29.68 -8.50 3.37
CA GLN A 313 -30.36 -9.80 3.26
C GLN A 313 -30.25 -10.63 4.56
N CYS A 314 -29.06 -10.69 5.17
CA CYS A 314 -28.88 -11.34 6.47
C CYS A 314 -29.73 -10.68 7.57
N TYR A 315 -29.83 -9.35 7.56
CA TYR A 315 -30.61 -8.60 8.53
C TYR A 315 -32.11 -8.93 8.43
N VAL A 316 -32.69 -8.90 7.22
CA VAL A 316 -34.10 -9.27 6.98
C VAL A 316 -34.40 -10.66 7.55
N THR A 317 -33.52 -11.62 7.28
CA THR A 317 -33.64 -13.02 7.76
C THR A 317 -33.63 -13.12 9.29
N LEU A 318 -32.86 -12.27 9.98
CA LEU A 318 -32.78 -12.23 11.45
C LEU A 318 -34.00 -11.52 12.07
N THR A 319 -34.49 -10.44 11.46
CA THR A 319 -35.63 -9.67 11.97
C THR A 319 -36.97 -10.37 11.76
N GLU A 320 -37.13 -11.15 10.68
CA GLU A 320 -38.32 -11.99 10.47
C GLU A 320 -38.48 -13.07 11.55
N LYS A 321 -37.39 -13.42 12.26
CA LYS A 321 -37.44 -14.49 13.26
C LYS A 321 -37.78 -14.01 14.66
N HIS A 322 -37.20 -12.94 15.24
CA HIS A 322 -37.47 -12.62 16.66
C HIS A 322 -37.23 -11.15 17.13
N TRP A 323 -37.01 -10.17 16.26
CA TRP A 323 -36.64 -8.81 16.72
C TRP A 323 -37.71 -7.75 16.46
N GLN A 324 -38.59 -7.51 17.44
CA GLN A 324 -39.53 -6.39 17.40
C GLN A 324 -38.82 -5.05 17.70
N PHE A 325 -38.83 -4.15 16.74
CA PHE A 325 -38.13 -2.86 16.74
C PHE A 325 -38.70 -1.89 17.81
N HIS A 326 -38.12 -1.87 19.01
CA HIS A 326 -38.55 -0.98 20.11
C HIS A 326 -37.62 0.22 20.39
N SER A 327 -36.58 0.48 19.57
CA SER A 327 -35.41 1.26 20.02
C SER A 327 -35.37 2.76 19.68
N TYR A 328 -36.49 3.43 19.38
CA TYR A 328 -36.47 4.89 19.16
C TYR A 328 -37.05 5.73 20.31
N LYS A 329 -37.68 5.10 21.31
CA LYS A 329 -38.34 5.84 22.40
C LYS A 329 -37.36 6.52 23.37
N LYS A 330 -36.21 5.89 23.69
CA LYS A 330 -35.19 6.45 24.61
C LYS A 330 -34.34 7.58 24.03
N LEU A 331 -34.23 7.68 22.70
CA LEU A 331 -33.47 8.77 22.05
C LEU A 331 -34.16 10.12 22.25
N GLN A 332 -35.50 10.14 22.27
CA GLN A 332 -36.28 11.36 22.52
C GLN A 332 -35.99 12.01 23.88
N ASP A 333 -35.48 11.25 24.86
CA ASP A 333 -35.14 11.74 26.19
C ASP A 333 -33.72 12.35 26.29
N LEU A 334 -32.84 12.06 25.31
CA LEU A 334 -31.43 12.48 25.32
C LEU A 334 -31.18 13.86 24.71
N ILE A 335 -32.08 14.33 23.84
CA ILE A 335 -31.94 15.60 23.11
C ILE A 335 -33.27 16.33 23.17
N ASP A 336 -33.31 17.50 23.80
CA ASP A 336 -34.47 18.39 23.71
C ASP A 336 -34.65 18.80 22.23
N PRO A 337 -35.71 18.32 21.55
CA PRO A 337 -35.93 18.57 20.12
C PRO A 337 -36.15 20.05 19.78
N HIS A 338 -36.41 20.88 20.80
CA HIS A 338 -36.72 22.30 20.68
C HIS A 338 -35.51 23.22 20.94
N HIS A 339 -34.44 22.76 21.60
CA HIS A 339 -33.28 23.61 21.95
C HIS A 339 -32.03 23.41 21.10
N CYS A 340 -31.85 22.26 20.44
CA CYS A 340 -30.65 21.95 19.68
C CYS A 340 -30.95 21.85 18.17
N VAL A 341 -30.77 22.95 17.41
CA VAL A 341 -30.91 22.94 15.94
C VAL A 341 -29.62 23.41 15.27
N PHE A 342 -29.04 22.56 14.42
CA PHE A 342 -27.85 22.89 13.65
C PHE A 342 -28.22 23.65 12.37
N LYS A 343 -27.50 24.73 12.07
CA LYS A 343 -27.59 25.47 10.80
C LYS A 343 -26.21 25.77 10.24
N PHE A 344 -26.04 25.59 8.92
CA PHE A 344 -24.78 25.95 8.26
C PHE A 344 -24.60 27.48 8.26
N LYS A 345 -23.36 27.90 8.55
CA LYS A 345 -22.89 29.28 8.37
C LYS A 345 -22.07 29.37 7.09
N GLU A 346 -22.17 30.51 6.42
CA GLU A 346 -21.33 30.80 5.25
C GLU A 346 -19.85 30.83 5.65
N VAL A 347 -18.99 30.34 4.76
CA VAL A 347 -17.55 30.33 4.94
C VAL A 347 -16.90 31.57 4.36
N THR A 348 -15.80 31.97 4.98
CA THR A 348 -15.00 33.11 4.52
C THR A 348 -13.73 32.64 3.79
N LYS A 349 -13.07 33.58 3.09
CA LYS A 349 -11.75 33.33 2.49
C LYS A 349 -10.73 32.84 3.53
N ARG A 350 -10.79 33.35 4.76
CA ARG A 350 -9.91 32.95 5.86
C ARG A 350 -10.13 31.48 6.25
N ASP A 351 -11.38 31.03 6.28
CA ASP A 351 -11.70 29.63 6.59
C ASP A 351 -11.13 28.68 5.53
N ILE A 352 -11.32 29.01 4.25
CA ILE A 352 -10.81 28.19 3.14
C ILE A 352 -9.28 28.15 3.15
N LEU A 353 -8.61 29.28 3.33
CA LEU A 353 -7.14 29.34 3.45
C LEU A 353 -6.63 28.48 4.61
N SER A 354 -7.29 28.57 5.77
CA SER A 354 -6.97 27.75 6.95
C SER A 354 -7.12 26.26 6.65
N ILE A 355 -8.23 25.87 6.01
CA ILE A 355 -8.51 24.48 5.62
C ILE A 355 -7.41 23.97 4.68
N ILE A 356 -7.11 24.68 3.59
CA ILE A 356 -6.09 24.30 2.61
C ILE A 356 -4.72 24.09 3.29
N LYS A 357 -4.36 24.98 4.23
CA LYS A 357 -3.10 24.88 4.99
C LYS A 357 -3.03 23.58 5.82
N THR A 358 -4.12 23.17 6.45
CA THR A 358 -4.18 21.97 7.31
C THR A 358 -4.21 20.65 6.54
N LEU A 359 -4.54 20.65 5.25
CA LEU A 359 -4.55 19.42 4.43
C LEU A 359 -3.13 18.85 4.28
N ARG A 360 -2.97 17.53 4.31
CA ARG A 360 -1.66 16.87 4.18
C ARG A 360 -1.14 16.99 2.74
N SER A 361 0.10 17.47 2.58
CA SER A 361 0.72 17.68 1.25
C SER A 361 1.06 16.39 0.49
N SER A 362 1.21 15.26 1.19
CA SER A 362 1.64 13.97 0.62
C SER A 362 0.49 12.99 0.41
N THR A 363 -0.63 13.47 -0.14
CA THR A 363 -1.80 12.64 -0.43
C THR A 363 -1.82 12.23 -1.90
N ALA A 364 -2.26 10.99 -2.17
CA ALA A 364 -2.52 10.56 -3.54
C ALA A 364 -3.65 11.41 -4.14
N PRO A 365 -3.56 11.81 -5.41
CA PRO A 365 -4.63 12.54 -6.07
C PRO A 365 -5.85 11.61 -6.29
N GLY A 366 -7.03 12.23 -6.41
CA GLY A 366 -8.27 11.52 -6.74
C GLY A 366 -8.30 11.07 -8.21
N TYR A 367 -9.50 10.74 -8.68
CA TYR A 367 -9.73 10.30 -10.06
C TYR A 367 -9.33 11.37 -11.11
N ASP A 368 -9.36 12.64 -10.72
CA ASP A 368 -9.05 13.83 -11.51
C ASP A 368 -7.54 14.08 -11.68
N ASN A 369 -6.69 13.33 -10.99
CA ASN A 369 -5.24 13.51 -11.00
C ASN A 369 -4.81 14.96 -10.67
N ILE A 370 -5.52 15.62 -9.73
CA ILE A 370 -5.16 16.94 -9.18
C ILE A 370 -4.49 16.77 -7.80
N PRO A 371 -3.15 16.88 -7.72
CA PRO A 371 -2.45 16.89 -6.44
C PRO A 371 -2.80 18.13 -5.59
N ILE A 372 -2.90 17.92 -4.27
CA ILE A 372 -3.05 18.99 -3.28
C ILE A 372 -1.99 20.09 -3.36
N SER A 373 -0.79 19.77 -3.89
CA SER A 373 0.27 20.77 -4.05
C SER A 373 -0.17 21.94 -4.93
N PHE A 374 -0.95 21.71 -5.99
CA PHE A 374 -1.39 22.81 -6.87
C PHE A 374 -2.41 23.71 -6.17
N ILE A 375 -3.30 23.11 -5.37
CA ILE A 375 -4.26 23.87 -4.57
C ILE A 375 -3.55 24.70 -3.50
N LYS A 376 -2.48 24.17 -2.89
CA LYS A 376 -1.65 24.90 -1.92
C LYS A 376 -0.85 26.02 -2.58
N ASP A 377 -0.26 25.75 -3.74
CA ASP A 377 0.51 26.74 -4.49
C ASP A 377 -0.39 27.91 -4.90
N GLY A 378 -1.59 27.65 -5.40
CA GLY A 378 -2.58 28.67 -5.79
C GLY A 378 -3.59 29.04 -4.71
N ALA A 379 -3.29 28.80 -3.42
CA ALA A 379 -4.29 28.90 -2.36
C ALA A 379 -4.93 30.30 -2.27
N GLN A 380 -4.15 31.37 -2.46
CA GLN A 380 -4.66 32.74 -2.37
C GLN A 380 -5.61 33.08 -3.50
N GLU A 381 -5.28 32.63 -4.71
CA GLU A 381 -6.01 32.85 -5.94
C GLU A 381 -7.29 32.00 -5.99
N LEU A 382 -7.23 30.74 -5.52
CA LEU A 382 -8.35 29.80 -5.54
C LEU A 382 -9.32 29.99 -4.37
N SER A 383 -8.94 30.66 -3.29
CA SER A 383 -9.82 30.77 -2.12
C SER A 383 -11.10 31.55 -2.40
N THR A 384 -11.05 32.61 -3.22
CA THR A 384 -12.25 33.37 -3.58
C THR A 384 -13.28 32.53 -4.35
N PRO A 385 -12.95 31.88 -5.49
CA PRO A 385 -13.90 31.01 -6.18
C PRO A 385 -14.39 29.85 -5.30
N LEU A 386 -13.52 29.27 -4.48
CA LEU A 386 -13.92 28.17 -3.59
C LEU A 386 -14.92 28.63 -2.52
N VAL A 387 -14.80 29.85 -1.99
CA VAL A 387 -15.80 30.40 -1.06
C VAL A 387 -17.16 30.49 -1.73
N LEU A 388 -17.21 31.08 -2.93
CA LEU A 388 -18.46 31.24 -3.69
C LEU A 388 -19.12 29.89 -3.97
N LEU A 389 -18.35 28.94 -4.52
CA LEU A 389 -18.83 27.59 -4.85
C LEU A 389 -19.30 26.82 -3.61
N ILE A 390 -18.55 26.87 -2.50
CA ILE A 390 -18.90 26.14 -1.28
C ILE A 390 -20.13 26.75 -0.62
N ASN A 391 -20.21 28.08 -0.52
CA ASN A 391 -21.41 28.73 0.01
C ASN A 391 -22.63 28.42 -0.86
N LEU A 392 -22.46 28.35 -2.19
CA LEU A 392 -23.53 27.93 -3.09
C LEU A 392 -24.01 26.50 -2.80
N CYS A 393 -23.08 25.54 -2.61
CA CYS A 393 -23.41 24.18 -2.18
C CYS A 393 -24.19 24.16 -0.87
N LEU A 394 -23.78 24.96 0.13
CA LEU A 394 -24.44 24.99 1.45
C LEU A 394 -25.83 25.64 1.38
N ARG A 395 -26.01 26.69 0.57
CA ARG A 395 -27.30 27.37 0.41
C ARG A 395 -28.32 26.51 -0.32
N GLN A 396 -27.91 25.80 -1.37
CA GLN A 396 -28.80 24.99 -2.20
C GLN A 396 -28.89 23.52 -1.77
N SER A 397 -28.18 23.11 -0.71
CA SER A 397 -28.16 21.72 -0.23
C SER A 397 -27.64 20.70 -1.26
N ILE A 398 -26.72 21.12 -2.13
CA ILE A 398 -26.17 20.28 -3.21
C ILE A 398 -24.69 20.03 -2.99
N PHE A 399 -24.28 18.76 -3.04
CA PHE A 399 -22.90 18.35 -3.15
C PHE A 399 -22.54 18.11 -4.63
N PRO A 400 -21.39 18.58 -5.13
CA PRO A 400 -21.06 18.49 -6.56
C PRO A 400 -20.89 17.05 -7.03
N ASP A 401 -21.52 16.67 -8.14
CA ASP A 401 -21.52 15.30 -8.65
C ASP A 401 -20.13 14.90 -9.18
N VAL A 402 -19.38 15.84 -9.76
CA VAL A 402 -17.96 15.63 -10.11
C VAL A 402 -17.06 15.38 -8.92
N GLU A 403 -17.53 15.59 -7.69
CA GLU A 403 -16.78 15.29 -6.47
C GLU A 403 -17.22 13.98 -5.81
N LYS A 404 -18.24 13.28 -6.37
CA LYS A 404 -18.82 12.03 -5.83
C LYS A 404 -18.14 10.73 -6.29
N LEU A 405 -17.15 10.81 -7.19
CA LEU A 405 -16.38 9.64 -7.65
C LEU A 405 -15.12 9.42 -6.81
N ALA A 406 -14.98 8.22 -6.25
CA ALA A 406 -13.80 7.80 -5.49
C ALA A 406 -12.96 6.73 -6.24
N ASN A 407 -11.63 6.84 -6.15
CA ASN A 407 -10.74 5.73 -6.48
C ASN A 407 -10.51 4.87 -5.23
N VAL A 408 -10.85 3.59 -5.27
CA VAL A 408 -10.65 2.66 -4.16
C VAL A 408 -9.41 1.81 -4.38
N THR A 409 -8.50 1.78 -3.40
CA THR A 409 -7.32 0.91 -3.43
C THR A 409 -7.46 -0.16 -2.34
N PRO A 410 -7.59 -1.45 -2.70
CA PRO A 410 -7.62 -2.54 -1.73
C PRO A 410 -6.25 -2.68 -1.04
N ILE A 411 -6.22 -2.57 0.28
CA ILE A 411 -5.02 -2.76 1.10
C ILE A 411 -5.17 -4.02 1.93
N PHE A 412 -4.22 -4.95 1.78
CA PHE A 412 -4.23 -6.21 2.53
C PHE A 412 -4.21 -5.95 4.04
N LYS A 413 -5.11 -6.60 4.77
CA LYS A 413 -5.25 -6.50 6.23
C LYS A 413 -4.52 -7.66 6.92
N SER A 414 -4.95 -8.89 6.66
CA SER A 414 -4.50 -10.13 7.36
C SER A 414 -5.15 -11.36 6.72
N GLY A 415 -4.66 -12.56 7.00
CA GLY A 415 -5.29 -13.82 6.55
C GLY A 415 -4.80 -14.27 5.17
N ASP A 416 -5.64 -15.01 4.43
CA ASP A 416 -5.32 -15.44 3.08
C ASP A 416 -5.36 -14.27 2.08
N ARG A 417 -4.30 -14.12 1.29
CA ARG A 417 -4.17 -13.06 0.28
C ARG A 417 -5.03 -13.30 -0.95
N SER A 418 -5.47 -14.54 -1.19
CA SER A 418 -6.33 -14.84 -2.34
C SER A 418 -7.78 -14.45 -2.11
N SER A 419 -8.19 -14.25 -0.84
CA SER A 419 -9.53 -13.83 -0.45
C SER A 419 -9.68 -12.31 -0.41
N MET A 420 -10.74 -11.79 -1.03
CA MET A 420 -11.04 -10.36 -1.08
C MET A 420 -11.53 -9.79 0.25
N ASP A 421 -12.11 -10.60 1.14
CA ASP A 421 -12.52 -10.20 2.50
C ASP A 421 -11.36 -9.69 3.37
N ASN A 422 -10.15 -10.13 3.04
CA ASN A 422 -8.93 -9.82 3.77
C ASN A 422 -8.30 -8.48 3.35
N TYR A 423 -9.01 -7.67 2.58
CA TYR A 423 -8.56 -6.36 2.09
C TYR A 423 -9.47 -5.23 2.59
N ARG A 424 -8.85 -4.08 2.93
CA ARG A 424 -9.55 -2.84 3.29
C ARG A 424 -9.72 -1.95 2.05
N PRO A 425 -10.92 -1.44 1.77
CA PRO A 425 -11.16 -0.53 0.66
C PRO A 425 -10.77 0.91 1.00
N ILE A 426 -9.54 1.34 0.69
CA ILE A 426 -9.15 2.74 0.96
C ILE A 426 -9.62 3.65 -0.17
N SER A 427 -10.55 4.54 0.15
CA SER A 427 -11.10 5.54 -0.77
C SER A 427 -10.21 6.77 -0.87
N VAL A 428 -9.72 7.04 -2.08
CA VAL A 428 -8.99 8.26 -2.43
C VAL A 428 -9.95 9.23 -3.13
N LEU A 429 -10.48 10.16 -2.35
CA LEU A 429 -11.34 11.23 -2.85
C LEU A 429 -10.54 12.34 -3.56
N PRO A 430 -11.16 13.04 -4.52
CA PRO A 430 -10.68 14.32 -5.04
C PRO A 430 -10.29 15.30 -3.94
N VAL A 431 -9.34 16.18 -4.25
CA VAL A 431 -8.87 17.16 -3.28
C VAL A 431 -9.92 18.23 -2.97
N LEU A 432 -10.72 18.61 -3.97
CA LEU A 432 -11.77 19.61 -3.83
C LEU A 432 -12.92 19.07 -2.95
N ALA A 433 -13.37 17.83 -3.18
CA ALA A 433 -14.26 17.11 -2.27
C ALA A 433 -13.81 17.21 -0.80
N LYS A 434 -12.52 16.98 -0.51
CA LYS A 434 -11.97 17.06 0.85
C LYS A 434 -12.02 18.47 1.46
N ILE A 435 -11.96 19.52 0.65
CA ILE A 435 -12.10 20.89 1.14
C ILE A 435 -13.55 21.13 1.58
N ILE A 436 -14.53 20.74 0.76
CA ILE A 436 -15.95 20.81 1.09
C ILE A 436 -16.24 19.98 2.35
N GLU A 437 -15.79 18.72 2.38
CA GLU A 437 -15.97 17.84 3.55
C GLU A 437 -15.34 18.44 4.81
N ARG A 438 -14.22 19.15 4.72
CA ARG A 438 -13.62 19.79 5.89
C ARG A 438 -14.43 20.97 6.40
N VAL A 439 -15.01 21.77 5.49
CA VAL A 439 -15.96 22.84 5.87
C VAL A 439 -17.14 22.22 6.62
N VAL A 440 -17.75 21.21 6.01
CA VAL A 440 -18.95 20.56 6.54
C VAL A 440 -18.65 19.70 7.75
N HIS A 441 -17.42 19.23 7.96
CA HIS A 441 -17.05 18.55 9.20
C HIS A 441 -16.88 19.56 10.33
N ARG A 442 -16.24 20.71 10.07
CA ARG A 442 -15.87 21.66 11.12
C ARG A 442 -17.08 22.22 11.84
N GLN A 443 -18.15 22.58 11.12
CA GLN A 443 -19.30 23.25 11.73
C GLN A 443 -20.14 22.31 12.63
N PRO A 444 -20.61 21.12 12.18
CA PRO A 444 -21.30 20.16 13.03
C PRO A 444 -20.44 19.63 14.16
N SER A 445 -19.13 19.43 13.96
CA SER A 445 -18.25 19.02 15.06
C SER A 445 -18.23 20.03 16.21
N ILE A 446 -18.23 21.33 15.91
CA ILE A 446 -18.30 22.38 16.94
C ILE A 446 -19.66 22.31 17.64
N TYR A 447 -20.74 22.26 16.87
CA TYR A 447 -22.10 22.15 17.40
C TYR A 447 -22.30 20.93 18.31
N LEU A 448 -21.83 19.75 17.90
CA LEU A 448 -21.96 18.50 18.65
C LEU A 448 -21.21 18.56 20.00
N GLU A 449 -20.04 19.18 20.03
CA GLU A 449 -19.24 19.32 21.25
C GLU A 449 -19.80 20.43 22.16
N GLU A 450 -20.21 21.58 21.61
CA GLU A 450 -20.81 22.69 22.39
C GLU A 450 -22.13 22.30 23.07
N ASN A 451 -22.89 21.40 22.46
CA ASN A 451 -24.16 20.90 22.99
C ASN A 451 -24.02 19.53 23.69
N CYS A 452 -22.79 19.03 23.90
CA CYS A 452 -22.52 17.75 24.58
C CYS A 452 -23.30 16.54 24.00
N LEU A 453 -23.52 16.52 22.68
CA LEU A 453 -24.39 15.52 22.02
C LEU A 453 -23.69 14.17 21.76
N LEU A 454 -22.38 14.10 21.99
CA LEU A 454 -21.60 12.87 21.82
C LEU A 454 -21.34 12.19 23.17
N SER A 455 -21.54 10.87 23.24
CA SER A 455 -21.35 10.08 24.45
C SER A 455 -19.95 10.34 25.06
N PRO A 456 -19.84 10.56 26.39
CA PRO A 456 -18.55 10.76 27.05
C PRO A 456 -17.62 9.54 26.92
N ASN A 457 -18.18 8.36 26.67
CA ASN A 457 -17.47 7.09 26.52
C ASN A 457 -17.00 6.84 25.07
N GLN A 458 -17.30 7.74 24.14
CA GLN A 458 -16.78 7.69 22.78
C GLN A 458 -15.36 8.28 22.73
N PHE A 459 -14.33 7.43 22.70
CA PHE A 459 -12.93 7.88 22.62
C PHE A 459 -12.41 7.96 21.17
N GLY A 460 -13.03 7.23 20.24
CA GLY A 460 -12.62 7.15 18.85
C GLY A 460 -13.04 8.37 18.03
N PHE A 461 -12.16 8.86 17.16
CA PHE A 461 -12.43 9.92 16.18
C PHE A 461 -12.88 11.28 16.75
N ARG A 462 -12.75 11.51 18.07
CA ARG A 462 -13.04 12.79 18.72
C ARG A 462 -11.77 13.57 19.03
N LYS A 463 -11.86 14.90 18.91
CA LYS A 463 -10.74 15.79 19.23
C LYS A 463 -10.50 15.78 20.74
N GLY A 464 -9.25 15.69 21.18
CA GLY A 464 -8.91 15.66 22.61
C GLY A 464 -9.17 14.32 23.30
N ARG A 465 -9.63 13.30 22.56
CA ARG A 465 -9.77 11.92 23.03
C ARG A 465 -8.73 11.01 22.36
N SER A 466 -8.33 9.95 23.05
CA SER A 466 -7.33 9.00 22.56
C SER A 466 -7.60 7.57 23.04
N THR A 467 -6.97 6.60 22.36
CA THR A 467 -7.02 5.19 22.77
C THR A 467 -6.37 4.95 24.14
N GLN A 468 -5.40 5.78 24.53
CA GLN A 468 -4.77 5.70 25.85
C GLN A 468 -5.77 6.05 26.95
N GLN A 469 -6.54 7.13 26.78
CA GLN A 469 -7.60 7.48 27.73
C GLN A 469 -8.67 6.39 27.82
N ALA A 470 -9.03 5.75 26.71
CA ALA A 470 -9.98 4.63 26.73
C ALA A 470 -9.47 3.45 27.58
N VAL A 471 -8.21 3.07 27.41
CA VAL A 471 -7.57 1.99 28.19
C VAL A 471 -7.45 2.36 29.66
N THR A 472 -7.07 3.61 29.96
CA THR A 472 -7.01 4.10 31.34
C THR A 472 -8.39 4.04 32.00
N TYR A 473 -9.41 4.61 31.36
CA TYR A 473 -10.80 4.58 31.85
C TYR A 473 -11.28 3.16 32.13
N PHE A 474 -11.06 2.23 31.19
CA PHE A 474 -11.43 0.83 31.36
C PHE A 474 -10.67 0.15 32.50
N SER A 475 -9.36 0.42 32.62
CA SER A 475 -8.53 -0.15 33.70
C SER A 475 -8.93 0.36 35.08
N ASP A 476 -9.28 1.64 35.18
CA ASP A 476 -9.73 2.25 36.44
C ASP A 476 -11.10 1.70 36.84
N HIS A 477 -12.02 1.52 35.89
CA HIS A 477 -13.30 0.87 36.17
C HIS A 477 -13.16 -0.56 36.73
N ILE A 478 -12.22 -1.35 36.19
CA ILE A 478 -11.91 -2.68 36.73
C ILE A 478 -11.41 -2.59 38.17
N ARG A 479 -10.53 -1.62 38.47
CA ARG A 479 -10.00 -1.40 39.83
C ARG A 479 -11.11 -1.01 40.80
N ASP A 480 -11.98 -0.08 40.41
CA ASP A 480 -13.09 0.36 41.25
C ASP A 480 -14.04 -0.80 41.60
N CYS A 481 -14.34 -1.69 40.64
CA CYS A 481 -15.14 -2.89 40.92
C CYS A 481 -14.41 -3.85 41.88
N MET A 482 -13.10 -4.06 41.69
CA MET A 482 -12.30 -4.90 42.61
C MET A 482 -12.29 -4.33 44.03
N ASP A 483 -12.12 -3.02 44.19
CA ASP A 483 -12.10 -2.34 45.50
C ASP A 483 -13.45 -2.43 46.22
N LYS A 484 -14.57 -2.50 45.47
CA LYS A 484 -15.91 -2.74 46.00
C LYS A 484 -16.24 -4.20 46.29
N GLY A 485 -15.35 -5.14 45.95
CA GLY A 485 -15.61 -6.57 46.04
C GLY A 485 -16.64 -7.08 45.01
N GLU A 486 -16.86 -6.33 43.93
CA GLU A 486 -17.77 -6.70 42.84
C GLU A 486 -17.06 -7.58 41.80
N TYR A 487 -17.82 -8.41 41.08
CA TYR A 487 -17.31 -9.13 39.93
C TYR A 487 -17.37 -8.26 38.67
N CYS A 488 -16.23 -8.04 38.01
CA CYS A 488 -16.16 -7.31 36.75
C CYS A 488 -16.06 -8.25 35.55
N GLY A 489 -17.03 -8.18 34.63
CA GLY A 489 -17.00 -8.87 33.34
C GLY A 489 -16.81 -7.88 32.18
N ALA A 490 -16.11 -8.29 31.12
CA ALA A 490 -15.92 -7.46 29.93
C ALA A 490 -16.30 -8.20 28.65
N VAL A 491 -17.07 -7.54 27.78
CA VAL A 491 -17.47 -8.04 26.47
C VAL A 491 -16.87 -7.16 25.39
N PHE A 492 -16.09 -7.76 24.48
CA PHE A 492 -15.45 -7.07 23.36
C PHE A 492 -16.18 -7.38 22.06
N ILE A 493 -16.69 -6.33 21.40
CA ILE A 493 -17.44 -6.44 20.14
C ILE A 493 -16.65 -5.74 19.03
N ASP A 494 -16.41 -6.44 17.91
CA ASP A 494 -15.80 -5.87 16.71
C ASP A 494 -16.79 -5.94 15.53
N LEU A 495 -17.03 -4.78 14.90
CA LEU A 495 -17.98 -4.65 13.80
C LEU A 495 -17.29 -5.01 12.47
N LYS A 496 -17.76 -6.07 11.81
CA LYS A 496 -17.26 -6.46 10.49
C LYS A 496 -17.64 -5.39 9.45
N LYS A 497 -16.63 -4.84 8.76
CA LYS A 497 -16.80 -3.89 7.65
C LYS A 497 -17.67 -2.66 8.02
N ALA A 498 -17.45 -2.12 9.22
CA ALA A 498 -18.31 -1.10 9.83
C ALA A 498 -18.58 0.14 8.95
N PHE A 499 -17.57 0.66 8.25
CA PHE A 499 -17.75 1.83 7.37
C PHE A 499 -18.49 1.50 6.08
N ASP A 500 -18.30 0.30 5.53
CA ASP A 500 -18.88 -0.13 4.26
C ASP A 500 -20.37 -0.52 4.39
N THR A 501 -20.85 -0.62 5.63
CA THR A 501 -22.16 -1.21 5.98
C THR A 501 -23.13 -0.22 6.61
N VAL A 502 -22.75 1.07 6.64
CA VAL A 502 -23.61 2.14 7.15
C VAL A 502 -24.84 2.29 6.26
N ASP A 503 -26.02 2.04 6.82
CA ASP A 503 -27.30 2.30 6.15
C ASP A 503 -27.57 3.81 6.09
N HIS A 504 -27.82 4.33 4.89
CA HIS A 504 -28.00 5.78 4.68
C HIS A 504 -29.29 6.29 5.30
N GLY A 505 -30.39 5.53 5.25
CA GLY A 505 -31.67 5.93 5.82
C GLY A 505 -31.60 6.07 7.35
N ARG A 506 -31.02 5.07 8.02
CA ARG A 506 -30.77 5.11 9.48
C ARG A 506 -29.83 6.25 9.85
N LEU A 507 -28.77 6.47 9.07
CA LEU A 507 -27.85 7.58 9.31
C LEU A 507 -28.56 8.94 9.21
N LEU A 508 -29.37 9.17 8.17
CA LEU A 508 -30.13 10.42 8.01
C LEU A 508 -31.14 10.62 9.15
N SER A 509 -31.83 9.55 9.56
CA SER A 509 -32.73 9.59 10.72
C SER A 509 -31.98 9.99 12.01
N LYS A 510 -30.78 9.43 12.23
CA LYS A 510 -29.90 9.83 13.35
C LYS A 510 -29.49 11.29 13.26
N LEU A 511 -29.05 11.77 12.09
CA LEU A 511 -28.68 13.18 11.91
C LEU A 511 -29.84 14.13 12.23
N SER A 512 -31.05 13.80 11.77
CA SER A 512 -32.27 14.56 12.10
C SER A 512 -32.53 14.60 13.60
N HIS A 513 -32.26 13.51 14.31
CA HIS A 513 -32.40 13.44 15.75
C HIS A 513 -31.38 14.33 16.48
N TYR A 514 -30.14 14.43 15.97
CA TYR A 514 -29.12 15.36 16.45
C TYR A 514 -29.34 16.83 16.01
N GLY A 515 -30.56 17.23 15.63
CA GLY A 515 -30.87 18.62 15.31
C GLY A 515 -30.44 19.09 13.92
N ILE A 516 -29.91 18.21 13.07
CA ILE A 516 -29.58 18.51 11.66
C ILE A 516 -30.84 18.28 10.83
N LYS A 517 -31.61 19.33 10.57
CA LYS A 517 -32.94 19.28 9.94
C LYS A 517 -32.97 20.05 8.62
N ASP A 518 -34.06 19.92 7.87
CA ASP A 518 -34.36 20.70 6.66
C ASP A 518 -33.20 20.67 5.63
N LYS A 519 -32.81 21.85 5.12
CA LYS A 519 -31.75 22.05 4.14
C LYS A 519 -30.42 21.41 4.55
N GLU A 520 -30.06 21.43 5.84
CA GLU A 520 -28.82 20.82 6.31
C GLU A 520 -28.86 19.30 6.15
N LEU A 521 -30.01 18.68 6.46
CA LEU A 521 -30.22 17.24 6.27
C LEU A 521 -30.24 16.86 4.79
N THR A 522 -30.93 17.65 3.97
CA THR A 522 -30.95 17.49 2.50
C THR A 522 -29.54 17.55 1.91
N TRP A 523 -28.65 18.37 2.45
CA TRP A 523 -27.25 18.40 2.02
C TRP A 523 -26.53 17.07 2.30
N PHE A 524 -26.73 16.47 3.48
CA PHE A 524 -26.14 15.17 3.82
C PHE A 524 -26.73 14.04 2.97
N GLU A 525 -28.03 14.09 2.69
CA GLU A 525 -28.69 13.18 1.76
C GLU A 525 -28.07 13.27 0.37
N ASN A 526 -27.89 14.48 -0.16
CA ASN A 526 -27.25 14.70 -1.46
C ASN A 526 -25.77 14.24 -1.47
N TYR A 527 -25.04 14.42 -0.36
CA TYR A 527 -23.66 13.97 -0.22
C TYR A 527 -23.50 12.44 -0.25
N LEU A 528 -24.46 11.72 0.36
CA LEU A 528 -24.48 10.25 0.43
C LEU A 528 -25.00 9.63 -0.88
N PHE A 529 -26.00 10.25 -1.51
CA PHE A 529 -26.64 9.75 -2.72
C PHE A 529 -25.83 10.01 -4.00
N GLY A 530 -25.95 9.11 -4.98
CA GLY A 530 -25.31 9.24 -6.30
C GLY A 530 -23.79 9.05 -6.28
N ARG A 531 -23.23 8.54 -5.18
CA ARG A 531 -21.80 8.25 -5.10
C ARG A 531 -21.42 7.05 -5.95
N ARG A 532 -20.22 7.13 -6.53
CA ARG A 532 -19.65 6.06 -7.34
C ARG A 532 -18.24 5.75 -6.88
N GLN A 533 -17.82 4.50 -7.05
CA GLN A 533 -16.46 4.09 -6.81
C GLN A 533 -15.93 3.28 -7.99
N ARG A 534 -14.61 3.33 -8.19
CA ARG A 534 -13.89 2.40 -9.05
C ARG A 534 -12.65 1.90 -8.34
N VAL A 535 -12.28 0.65 -8.56
CA VAL A 535 -11.12 0.04 -7.92
C VAL A 535 -9.87 0.22 -8.78
N ILE A 536 -8.77 0.58 -8.15
CA ILE A 536 -7.43 0.59 -8.75
C ILE A 536 -6.63 -0.58 -8.18
N TYR A 537 -6.26 -1.52 -9.03
CA TYR A 537 -5.45 -2.69 -8.66
C TYR A 537 -4.26 -2.85 -9.60
N ASP A 538 -3.04 -2.83 -9.05
CA ASP A 538 -1.78 -2.93 -9.81
C ASP A 538 -1.71 -2.01 -11.04
N GLY A 539 -2.30 -0.81 -10.95
CA GLY A 539 -2.34 0.18 -12.02
C GLY A 539 -3.49 0.02 -13.02
N ALA A 540 -4.20 -1.11 -13.02
CA ALA A 540 -5.46 -1.26 -13.75
C ALA A 540 -6.62 -0.58 -12.99
N GLN A 541 -7.62 -0.14 -13.73
CA GLN A 541 -8.79 0.57 -13.21
C GLN A 541 -10.04 -0.18 -13.64
N SER A 542 -10.94 -0.48 -12.70
CA SER A 542 -12.26 -1.03 -13.03
C SER A 542 -13.18 0.06 -13.61
N ASP A 543 -14.30 -0.39 -14.17
CA ASP A 543 -15.45 0.48 -14.37
C ASP A 543 -15.98 1.01 -13.03
N SER A 544 -16.70 2.13 -13.09
CA SER A 544 -17.25 2.76 -11.88
C SER A 544 -18.65 2.26 -11.58
N GLN A 545 -18.85 1.82 -10.34
CA GLN A 545 -20.09 1.24 -9.83
C GLN A 545 -20.73 2.18 -8.79
N PRO A 546 -22.06 2.19 -8.66
CA PRO A 546 -22.75 2.97 -7.63
C PRO A 546 -22.48 2.42 -6.22
N VAL A 547 -22.48 3.31 -5.23
CA VAL A 547 -22.36 2.97 -3.81
C VAL A 547 -23.70 3.23 -3.15
N VAL A 548 -24.38 2.16 -2.75
CA VAL A 548 -25.75 2.22 -2.17
C VAL A 548 -25.76 2.21 -0.64
N CYS A 549 -24.63 1.91 -0.01
CA CYS A 549 -24.47 1.87 1.44
C CYS A 549 -23.02 2.24 1.82
N GLY A 550 -22.82 2.51 3.10
CA GLY A 550 -21.51 2.82 3.65
C GLY A 550 -21.11 4.29 3.48
N VAL A 551 -20.02 4.65 4.15
CA VAL A 551 -19.36 5.95 3.99
C VAL A 551 -17.90 5.73 3.55
N PRO A 552 -17.33 6.57 2.66
CA PRO A 552 -16.03 6.26 2.07
C PRO A 552 -14.91 6.19 3.11
N GLN A 553 -14.20 5.05 3.19
CA GLN A 553 -13.08 4.84 4.11
C GLN A 553 -11.84 5.62 3.65
N GLY A 554 -11.75 6.89 4.07
CA GLY A 554 -10.75 7.85 3.59
C GLY A 554 -11.33 9.26 3.38
N SER A 555 -12.66 9.41 3.50
CA SER A 555 -13.35 10.69 3.65
C SER A 555 -13.04 11.34 5.00
N ILE A 556 -13.24 12.65 5.05
CA ILE A 556 -13.17 13.44 6.29
C ILE A 556 -14.48 13.29 7.08
N LEU A 557 -15.63 13.23 6.39
CA LEU A 557 -16.94 13.10 7.03
C LEU A 557 -17.23 11.68 7.54
N GLY A 558 -16.70 10.63 6.89
CA GLY A 558 -17.02 9.24 7.22
C GLY A 558 -16.87 8.88 8.70
N PRO A 559 -15.75 9.20 9.37
CA PRO A 559 -15.59 8.98 10.80
C PRO A 559 -16.64 9.70 11.67
N MET A 560 -16.97 10.96 11.37
CA MET A 560 -17.97 11.73 12.10
C MET A 560 -19.38 11.15 11.94
N LEU A 561 -19.74 10.78 10.70
CA LEU A 561 -21.01 10.12 10.41
C LEU A 561 -21.12 8.76 11.09
N PHE A 562 -20.03 8.00 11.11
CA PHE A 562 -19.99 6.71 11.78
C PHE A 562 -20.16 6.83 13.29
N ILE A 563 -19.48 7.77 13.96
CA ILE A 563 -19.66 7.93 15.41
C ILE A 563 -21.10 8.34 15.76
N LEU A 564 -21.73 9.21 14.98
CA LEU A 564 -23.13 9.61 15.19
C LEU A 564 -24.12 8.46 15.03
N LEU A 565 -23.84 7.52 14.12
CA LEU A 565 -24.66 6.34 13.94
C LEU A 565 -24.66 5.43 15.18
N ILE A 566 -23.50 5.27 15.83
CA ILE A 566 -23.30 4.36 16.97
C ILE A 566 -23.35 5.04 18.34
N ASN A 567 -23.60 6.35 18.38
CA ASN A 567 -23.43 7.15 19.59
C ASN A 567 -24.41 6.81 20.72
N ASP A 568 -25.47 6.06 20.42
CA ASP A 568 -26.48 5.59 21.37
C ASP A 568 -26.34 4.10 21.72
N ILE A 569 -25.26 3.44 21.30
CA ILE A 569 -25.04 2.02 21.59
C ILE A 569 -24.92 1.75 23.09
N ASP A 570 -24.51 2.74 23.88
CA ASP A 570 -24.42 2.73 25.33
C ASP A 570 -25.76 3.00 26.04
N HIS A 571 -26.80 3.38 25.28
CA HIS A 571 -28.15 3.66 25.79
C HIS A 571 -29.19 2.57 25.44
N GLN A 572 -28.78 1.55 24.67
CA GLN A 572 -29.63 0.45 24.20
C GLN A 572 -29.86 -0.62 25.25
#